data_AF-X1VT99-F1
#
_entry.id   AF-X1VT99-F1
#
_cell.length_a   1.000
_cell.length_b   1.000
_cell.length_c   1.000
_cell.angle_alpha   90.00
_cell.angle_beta   90.00
_cell.angle_gamma   90.00
#
_symmetry.space_group_name_H-M   'P 1'
#
loop_
_entity.id
_entity.type
_entity.pdbx_description
1 polymer ?
#
loop_
_entity_poly.entity_id
_entity_poly.type
_entity_poly.pdbx_seq_one_letter_code
_entity_poly.pdbx_strand_id
1 'polypeptide(L)'
;MVEAQQDDAYKGVARLDSEIMRSLDIKKGDVILIKGNRATVAIADRAYPADVGEGIIRIDGILRKNAKAGIGDVVEISKADVKEAKK
;
A
#
# COMPACT_ATOMS: atom_id res chain seq x y z
N MET A 1 9.33 2.29 17.59
CA MET A 1 9.51 2.20 16.12
C MET A 1 10.99 2.37 15.87
N VAL A 2 11.68 1.30 15.48
CA VAL A 2 13.08 1.36 15.04
C VAL A 2 13.10 1.74 13.57
N GLU A 3 13.99 2.67 13.20
CA GLU A 3 14.14 3.22 11.86
C GLU A 3 14.47 2.11 10.85
N ALA A 4 13.64 2.01 9.81
CA ALA A 4 13.92 1.13 8.68
C ALA A 4 15.11 1.68 7.90
N GLN A 5 16.13 0.84 7.78
CA GLN A 5 17.37 1.05 7.06
C GLN A 5 17.09 1.41 5.58
N GLN A 6 17.93 2.29 5.05
CA GLN A 6 17.75 3.23 3.93
C GLN A 6 17.44 2.66 2.52
N ASP A 7 17.15 1.36 2.34
CA ASP A 7 17.11 0.71 1.01
C ASP A 7 15.71 0.56 0.38
N ASP A 8 14.63 0.75 1.15
CA ASP A 8 13.24 0.62 0.68
C ASP A 8 12.54 1.97 0.43
N ALA A 9 13.21 3.09 0.69
CA ALA A 9 12.68 4.41 0.37
C ALA A 9 12.55 4.54 -1.16
N TYR A 10 11.43 5.09 -1.65
CA TYR A 10 11.16 5.46 -3.06
C TYR A 10 10.49 4.45 -4.01
N LYS A 11 10.16 3.21 -3.62
CA LYS A 11 9.51 2.29 -4.58
C LYS A 11 7.99 2.44 -4.70
N GLY A 12 7.35 3.27 -3.87
CA GLY A 12 5.89 3.42 -3.88
C GLY A 12 5.19 2.08 -3.58
N VAL A 13 5.75 1.30 -2.66
CA VAL A 13 5.23 -0.03 -2.30
C VAL A 13 4.31 0.08 -1.09
N ALA A 14 3.19 -0.62 -1.16
CA ALA A 14 2.26 -0.82 -0.07
C ALA A 14 2.25 -2.30 0.28
N ARG A 15 2.56 -2.61 1.53
CA ARG A 15 2.58 -3.98 2.06
C ARG A 15 1.24 -4.27 2.71
N LEU A 16 0.59 -5.32 2.25
CA LEU A 16 -0.70 -5.76 2.76
C LEU A 16 -0.71 -7.27 2.96
N ASP A 17 -1.60 -7.70 3.85
CA ASP A 17 -1.74 -9.09 4.19
C ASP A 17 -2.24 -9.94 3.00
N SER A 18 -1.86 -11.21 3.00
CA SER A 18 -2.25 -12.16 1.96
C SER A 18 -3.77 -12.38 1.90
N GLU A 19 -4.47 -12.29 3.04
CA GLU A 19 -5.93 -12.37 3.09
C GLU A 19 -6.58 -11.15 2.42
N ILE A 20 -6.07 -9.94 2.69
CA ILE A 20 -6.54 -8.71 2.05
C ILE A 20 -6.27 -8.77 0.54
N MET A 21 -5.08 -9.20 0.13
CA MET A 21 -4.73 -9.40 -1.27
C MET A 21 -5.71 -10.34 -1.97
N ARG A 22 -6.05 -11.46 -1.32
CA ARG A 22 -6.98 -12.45 -1.87
C ARG A 22 -8.42 -11.93 -1.94
N SER A 23 -8.85 -11.17 -0.93
CA SER A 23 -10.18 -10.55 -0.89
C SER A 23 -10.36 -9.48 -1.98
N LEU A 24 -9.29 -8.74 -2.30
CA LEU A 24 -9.26 -7.72 -3.34
C LEU A 24 -8.91 -8.25 -4.74
N ASP A 25 -8.67 -9.57 -4.89
CA ASP A 25 -8.19 -10.21 -6.12
C ASP A 25 -6.96 -9.50 -6.73
N ILE A 26 -5.97 -9.21 -5.89
CA ILE A 26 -4.70 -8.58 -6.30
C ILE A 26 -3.52 -9.47 -5.96
N LYS A 27 -2.45 -9.32 -6.73
CA LYS A 27 -1.21 -10.06 -6.54
C LYS A 27 -0.06 -9.11 -6.20
N LYS A 28 1.02 -9.67 -5.67
CA LYS A 28 2.28 -8.94 -5.54
C LYS A 28 2.68 -8.38 -6.92
N GLY A 29 2.96 -7.09 -6.97
CA GLY A 29 3.31 -6.36 -8.19
C GLY A 29 2.14 -5.65 -8.86
N ASP A 30 0.89 -5.97 -8.49
CA ASP A 30 -0.26 -5.20 -8.99
C ASP A 30 -0.28 -3.80 -8.37
N VAL A 31 -0.84 -2.85 -9.09
CA VAL A 31 -1.05 -1.49 -8.57
C VAL A 31 -2.40 -1.41 -7.88
N ILE A 32 -2.39 -0.82 -6.70
CA ILE A 32 -3.59 -0.55 -5.91
C ILE A 32 -3.78 0.95 -5.75
N LEU A 33 -5.05 1.36 -5.70
CA LEU A 33 -5.45 2.70 -5.33
C LEU A 33 -5.65 2.73 -3.81
N ILE A 34 -5.01 3.68 -3.15
CA ILE A 34 -5.15 3.94 -1.73
C ILE A 34 -5.83 5.30 -1.58
N LYS A 35 -7.02 5.30 -0.99
CA LYS A 35 -7.85 6.48 -0.78
C LYS A 35 -7.91 6.79 0.70
N GLY A 36 -7.04 7.70 1.14
CA GLY A 36 -7.17 8.38 2.42
C GLY A 36 -7.95 9.69 2.23
N ASN A 37 -7.38 10.78 2.74
CA ASN A 37 -7.87 12.14 2.47
C ASN A 37 -7.61 12.57 1.01
N ARG A 38 -6.59 11.99 0.38
CA ARG A 38 -6.33 12.08 -1.05
C ARG A 38 -6.10 10.69 -1.63
N ALA A 39 -6.52 10.49 -2.87
CA ALA A 39 -6.22 9.26 -3.60
C ALA A 39 -4.75 9.24 -4.04
N THR A 40 -4.08 8.11 -3.82
CA THR A 40 -2.74 7.81 -4.30
C THR A 40 -2.68 6.37 -4.83
N VAL A 41 -1.61 6.02 -5.51
CA VAL A 41 -1.40 4.68 -6.06
C VAL A 41 -0.13 4.09 -5.49
N ALA A 42 -0.12 2.79 -5.26
CA ALA A 42 1.02 2.05 -4.76
C ALA A 42 1.10 0.66 -5.39
N ILE A 43 2.27 0.06 -5.38
CA ILE A 43 2.47 -1.33 -5.80
C ILE A 43 2.22 -2.24 -4.60
N ALA A 44 1.33 -3.20 -4.75
CA ALA A 44 1.03 -4.20 -3.75
C ALA A 44 2.22 -5.15 -3.54
N ASP A 45 2.65 -5.30 -2.31
CA ASP A 45 3.62 -6.31 -1.90
C ASP A 45 3.12 -7.05 -0.65
N ARG A 46 3.72 -8.21 -0.37
CA ARG A 46 3.32 -9.03 0.77
C ARG A 46 3.73 -8.36 2.08
N ALA A 47 2.83 -8.38 3.05
CA ALA A 47 3.13 -8.04 4.43
C ALA A 47 4.23 -8.94 5.01
N TYR A 48 4.92 -8.44 6.03
CA TYR A 48 5.83 -9.28 6.80
C TYR A 48 5.03 -10.35 7.54
N PRO A 49 5.59 -11.54 7.77
CA PRO A 49 4.92 -12.61 8.51
C PRO A 49 4.39 -12.17 9.88
N ALA A 50 5.04 -11.19 10.50
CA ALA A 50 4.66 -10.64 11.80
C ALA A 50 3.45 -9.69 11.76
N ASP A 51 3.09 -9.16 10.57
CA ASP A 51 1.94 -8.26 10.37
C ASP A 51 0.73 -9.00 9.75
N VAL A 52 0.85 -10.30 9.49
CA VAL A 52 -0.21 -11.12 8.88
C VAL A 52 -1.37 -11.29 9.85
N GLY A 53 -2.60 -11.06 9.38
CA GLY A 53 -3.83 -11.18 10.19
C GLY A 53 -4.19 -9.93 11.02
N GLU A 54 -3.34 -8.91 11.08
CA GLU A 54 -3.60 -7.68 11.85
C GLU A 54 -4.55 -6.70 11.13
N GLY A 55 -4.85 -6.93 9.85
CA GLY A 55 -5.71 -6.04 9.06
C GLY A 55 -5.09 -4.68 8.75
N ILE A 56 -3.77 -4.53 8.91
CA ILE A 56 -3.06 -3.27 8.68
C ILE A 56 -2.41 -3.21 7.29
N ILE A 57 -2.28 -1.99 6.77
CA ILE A 57 -1.50 -1.69 5.57
C ILE A 57 -0.26 -0.87 5.95
N ARG A 58 0.92 -1.30 5.51
CA ARG A 58 2.15 -0.53 5.67
C ARG A 58 2.47 0.17 4.37
N ILE A 59 2.42 1.50 4.39
CA ILE A 59 2.79 2.35 3.25
C ILE A 59 4.04 3.18 3.59
N ASP A 60 4.81 3.49 2.56
CA ASP A 60 5.97 4.36 2.69
C ASP A 60 5.57 5.80 3.12
N GLY A 61 6.51 6.52 3.74
CA GLY A 61 6.29 7.91 4.17
C GLY A 61 5.86 8.86 3.05
N ILE A 62 6.33 8.61 1.82
CA ILE A 62 5.94 9.40 0.63
C ILE A 62 4.48 9.12 0.26
N LEU A 63 4.08 7.84 0.20
CA LEU A 63 2.70 7.44 -0.08
C LEU A 63 1.74 8.01 0.96
N ARG A 64 2.13 7.96 2.23
CA ARG A 64 1.34 8.55 3.32
C ARG A 64 1.14 10.05 3.11
N LYS A 65 2.22 10.78 2.78
CA LYS A 65 2.15 12.23 2.48
C LYS A 65 1.28 12.53 1.26
N ASN A 66 1.35 11.69 0.22
CA ASN A 66 0.54 11.81 -0.99
C ASN A 66 -0.93 11.51 -0.74
N ALA A 67 -1.23 10.48 0.06
CA ALA A 67 -2.57 10.13 0.49
C ALA A 67 -3.15 11.11 1.52
N LYS A 68 -2.32 12.03 2.05
CA LYS A 68 -2.65 12.91 3.18
C LYS A 68 -3.29 12.14 4.35
N ALA A 69 -2.79 10.93 4.61
CA ALA A 69 -3.26 10.07 5.70
C ALA A 69 -2.34 10.23 6.92
N GLY A 70 -2.93 10.27 8.11
CA GLY A 70 -2.23 10.19 9.39
C GLY A 70 -1.82 8.76 9.75
N ILE A 71 -1.00 8.63 10.80
CA ILE A 71 -0.73 7.32 11.42
C ILE A 71 -1.99 6.92 12.19
N GLY A 72 -2.55 5.74 11.90
CA GLY A 72 -3.78 5.25 12.51
C GLY A 72 -5.07 5.67 11.79
N ASP A 73 -4.96 6.42 10.69
CA ASP A 73 -6.11 6.70 9.84
C ASP A 73 -6.54 5.45 9.07
N VAL A 74 -7.85 5.30 8.91
CA VAL A 74 -8.44 4.29 8.03
C VAL A 74 -8.34 4.77 6.59
N VAL A 75 -7.86 3.91 5.71
CA VAL A 75 -7.78 4.17 4.27
C VAL A 75 -8.55 3.11 3.50
N GLU A 76 -9.20 3.51 2.41
CA GLU A 76 -9.82 2.59 1.47
C GLU A 76 -8.78 2.09 0.47
N ILE A 77 -8.79 0.78 0.23
CA ILE A 77 -7.91 0.14 -0.75
C ILE A 77 -8.80 -0.44 -1.84
N SER A 78 -8.45 -0.20 -3.09
CA SER A 78 -9.12 -0.81 -4.23
C SER A 78 -8.10 -1.20 -5.29
N LYS A 79 -8.39 -2.26 -6.04
CA LYS A 79 -7.60 -2.60 -7.22
C LYS A 79 -7.63 -1.41 -8.18
N ALA A 80 -6.47 -0.87 -8.52
CA ALA A 80 -6.44 0.19 -9.51
C ALA A 80 -6.70 -0.44 -10.88
N ASP A 81 -7.69 0.06 -11.61
CA ASP A 81 -7.81 -0.25 -13.04
C ASP A 81 -6.68 0.51 -13.74
N VAL A 82 -5.49 -0.09 -13.75
CA VAL A 82 -4.34 0.47 -14.45
C VAL A 82 -4.61 0.31 -15.94
N LYS A 83 -5.39 1.24 -16.51
CA LYS A 83 -5.27 1.49 -17.94
C LYS A 83 -3.89 2.05 -18.15
N GLU A 84 -3.02 1.25 -18.75
CA GLU A 84 -1.70 1.67 -19.22
C GLU A 84 -1.81 3.09 -19.75
N ALA A 85 -1.06 4.03 -19.16
CA ALA A 85 -1.04 5.39 -19.63
C ALA A 85 -0.50 5.35 -21.07
N LYS A 86 -1.38 5.57 -22.06
CA LYS A 86 -0.95 5.74 -23.44
C LYS A 86 -0.11 7.01 -23.50
N LYS A 87 1.16 6.84 -23.87
CA LYS A 87 2.12 7.90 -24.15
C LYS A 87 1.68 8.71 -25.37
#